data_AF-A0A7C1E1F1-F1
#
_entry.id   AF-A0A7C1E1F1-F1
#
_cell.length_a   1.000
_cell.length_b   1.000
_cell.length_c   1.000
_cell.angle_alpha   90.00
_cell.angle_beta   90.00
_cell.angle_gamma   90.00
#
_symmetry.space_group_name_H-M   'P 1'
#
loop_
_entity.id
_entity.type
_entity.pdbx_description
1 polymer ?
#
loop_
_entity_poly.entity_id
_entity_poly.type
_entity_poly.pdbx_seq_one_letter_code
_entity_poly.pdbx_strand_id
1 'polypeptide(L)'
;MNFLLHFIFIASFLLIYIIAIIILKPFRIHHKRPVSTVFIKVSYLVYLACFMLLAYLVLFYSAGIEPEEDTEEERILNIFTLFSVFAFFVPNAGIMIRRRIRSWRIPYNYLITALNFLIAAGLVWYIIDMPWQFR
;
A
#
# COMPACT_ATOMS: atom_id res chain seq x y z
N MET A 1 28.39 5.02 5.84
CA MET A 1 27.70 4.73 4.57
C MET A 1 26.18 4.61 4.71
N ASN A 2 25.65 4.11 5.83
CA ASN A 2 24.20 3.93 6.04
C ASN A 2 23.38 5.23 6.02
N PHE A 3 23.85 6.33 6.63
CA PHE A 3 23.08 7.58 6.68
C PHE A 3 22.74 8.17 5.29
N LEU A 4 23.69 8.11 4.35
CA LEU A 4 23.51 8.63 2.99
C LEU A 4 22.51 7.79 2.19
N LEU A 5 22.59 6.45 2.32
CA LEU A 5 21.63 5.53 1.70
C LEU A 5 20.23 5.74 2.28
N HIS A 6 20.10 5.80 3.61
CA HIS A 6 18.86 6.12 4.30
C HIS A 6 18.24 7.45 3.83
N PHE A 7 19.04 8.50 3.68
CA PHE A 7 18.56 9.77 3.16
C PHE A 7 18.05 9.67 1.71
N ILE A 8 18.81 9.00 0.83
CA ILE A 8 18.43 8.79 -0.57
C ILE A 8 17.12 7.99 -0.68
N PHE A 9 16.93 6.98 0.17
CA PHE A 9 15.71 6.18 0.19
C PHE A 9 14.51 6.97 0.72
N ILE A 10 14.64 7.73 1.81
CA ILE A 10 13.58 8.62 2.30
C ILE A 10 13.18 9.61 1.21
N ALA A 11 14.15 10.26 0.56
CA ALA A 11 13.89 11.20 -0.52
C ALA A 11 13.17 10.51 -1.69
N SER A 12 13.57 9.29 -2.06
CA SER A 12 12.94 8.53 -3.15
C SER A 12 11.50 8.11 -2.83
N PHE A 13 11.25 7.59 -1.62
CA PHE A 13 9.89 7.24 -1.19
C PHE A 13 9.00 8.49 -1.09
N LEU A 14 9.51 9.59 -0.51
CA LEU A 14 8.79 10.85 -0.47
C LEU A 14 8.43 11.33 -1.89
N LEU A 15 9.37 11.24 -2.83
CA LEU A 15 9.17 11.64 -4.22
C LEU A 15 8.11 10.75 -4.90
N ILE A 16 8.14 9.42 -4.72
CA ILE A 16 7.11 8.50 -5.22
C ILE A 16 5.73 8.85 -4.64
N TYR A 17 5.65 9.16 -3.34
CA TYR A 17 4.41 9.56 -2.69
C TYR A 17 3.85 10.88 -3.27
N ILE A 18 4.71 11.88 -3.46
CA ILE A 18 4.35 13.15 -4.07
C ILE A 18 3.88 12.94 -5.52
N ILE A 19 4.60 12.15 -6.32
CA ILE A 19 4.19 11.79 -7.69
C ILE A 19 2.82 11.12 -7.66
N ALA A 20 2.58 10.19 -6.75
CA ALA A 20 1.30 9.51 -6.64
C ALA A 20 0.16 10.50 -6.31
N ILE A 21 0.37 11.44 -5.37
CA ILE A 21 -0.60 12.52 -5.07
C ILE A 21 -0.87 13.38 -6.32
N ILE A 22 0.18 13.78 -7.05
CA ILE A 22 0.08 14.61 -8.25
C ILE A 22 -0.69 13.88 -9.35
N ILE A 23 -0.43 12.59 -9.56
CA ILE A 23 -1.10 11.76 -10.56
C ILE A 23 -2.57 11.53 -10.18
N LEU A 24 -2.85 11.21 -8.91
CA LEU A 24 -4.22 10.90 -8.49
C LEU A 24 -5.13 12.15 -8.44
N LYS A 25 -4.56 13.33 -8.20
CA LYS A 25 -5.28 14.58 -7.91
C LYS A 25 -6.47 14.31 -6.96
N PRO A 26 -6.19 13.91 -5.70
CA PRO A 26 -7.24 13.47 -4.77
C PRO A 26 -8.31 14.55 -4.57
N PHE A 27 -7.89 15.82 -4.52
CA PHE A 27 -8.76 16.98 -4.27
C PHE A 27 -9.59 17.46 -5.48
N ARG A 28 -9.45 16.85 -6.67
CA ARG A 28 -10.32 17.21 -7.80
C ARG A 28 -11.69 16.56 -7.63
N ILE A 29 -12.63 17.32 -7.06
CA ILE A 29 -14.01 16.92 -6.80
C ILE A 29 -14.80 16.91 -8.13
N HIS A 30 -15.58 15.85 -8.35
CA HIS A 30 -16.42 15.72 -9.55
C HIS A 30 -17.85 16.20 -9.27
N HIS A 31 -18.31 17.19 -10.01
CA HIS A 31 -19.58 17.90 -9.76
C HIS A 31 -20.82 17.00 -9.74
N LYS A 32 -20.90 15.98 -10.62
CA LYS A 32 -22.10 15.12 -10.71
C LYS A 32 -22.17 14.00 -9.65
N ARG A 33 -21.05 13.58 -9.05
CA ARG A 33 -20.95 12.39 -8.17
C ARG A 33 -19.79 12.54 -7.18
N PRO A 34 -19.90 13.44 -6.20
CA PRO A 34 -18.78 13.82 -5.33
C PRO A 34 -18.39 12.70 -4.36
N VAL A 35 -19.38 12.08 -3.70
CA VAL A 35 -19.16 11.15 -2.58
C VAL A 35 -18.40 9.89 -3.02
N SER A 36 -18.97 9.05 -3.88
CA SER A 36 -18.33 7.78 -4.28
C SER A 36 -16.99 7.96 -5.02
N THR A 37 -16.78 9.12 -5.65
CA THR A 37 -15.52 9.42 -6.35
C THR A 37 -14.43 9.86 -5.39
N VAL A 38 -14.80 10.57 -4.32
CA VAL A 38 -13.85 10.97 -3.27
C VAL A 38 -13.49 9.76 -2.41
N PHE A 39 -14.46 8.92 -2.03
CA PHE A 39 -14.23 7.71 -1.24
C PHE A 39 -13.20 6.75 -1.87
N ILE A 40 -13.30 6.46 -3.18
CA ILE A 40 -12.31 5.60 -3.85
C ILE A 40 -10.91 6.23 -3.91
N LYS A 41 -10.82 7.56 -4.05
CA LYS A 41 -9.54 8.28 -4.07
C LYS A 41 -8.90 8.32 -2.69
N VAL A 42 -9.69 8.62 -1.66
CA VAL A 42 -9.22 8.70 -0.27
C VAL A 42 -8.81 7.32 0.22
N SER A 43 -9.63 6.29 0.02
CA SER A 43 -9.30 4.92 0.42
C SER A 43 -8.02 4.41 -0.24
N TYR A 44 -7.82 4.70 -1.52
CA TYR A 44 -6.55 4.37 -2.18
C TYR A 44 -5.38 5.18 -1.63
N LEU A 45 -5.57 6.46 -1.31
CA LEU A 45 -4.48 7.28 -0.75
C LEU A 45 -4.06 6.76 0.63
N VAL A 46 -5.03 6.35 1.45
CA VAL A 46 -4.80 5.70 2.75
C VAL A 46 -4.06 4.38 2.56
N TYR A 47 -4.54 3.51 1.67
CA TYR A 47 -3.85 2.26 1.32
C TYR A 47 -2.40 2.53 0.89
N LEU A 48 -2.19 3.51 -0.01
CA LEU A 48 -0.87 3.84 -0.52
C LEU A 48 0.04 4.36 0.59
N ALA A 49 -0.47 5.17 1.52
CA ALA A 49 0.29 5.63 2.68
C ALA A 49 0.71 4.45 3.57
N CYS A 50 -0.19 3.50 3.86
CA CYS A 50 0.14 2.29 4.60
C CYS A 50 1.18 1.43 3.88
N PHE A 51 1.05 1.26 2.56
CA PHE A 51 2.00 0.51 1.75
C PHE A 51 3.38 1.15 1.74
N MET A 52 3.44 2.48 1.62
CA MET A 52 4.70 3.23 1.68
C MET A 52 5.34 3.16 3.05
N LEU A 53 4.53 3.21 4.12
CA LEU A 53 5.01 3.02 5.49
C LEU A 53 5.58 1.62 5.70
N LEU A 54 4.92 0.59 5.18
CA LEU A 54 5.46 -0.76 5.21
C LEU A 54 6.80 -0.86 4.45
N ALA A 55 6.85 -0.34 3.22
CA ALA A 55 8.06 -0.37 2.41
C ALA A 55 9.21 0.38 3.07
N TYR A 56 8.91 1.50 3.75
CA TYR A 56 9.87 2.21 4.60
C TYR A 56 10.33 1.32 5.75
N LEU A 57 9.42 0.66 6.48
CA LEU A 57 9.80 -0.17 7.60
C LEU A 57 10.69 -1.35 7.18
N VAL A 58 10.31 -2.06 6.11
CA VAL A 58 11.08 -3.20 5.56
C VAL A 58 12.48 -2.78 5.09
N LEU A 59 12.63 -1.56 4.56
CA LEU A 59 13.89 -1.12 3.98
C LEU A 59 14.87 -0.53 5.02
N PHE A 60 14.34 0.06 6.10
CA PHE A 60 15.14 0.71 7.15
C PHE A 60 15.34 -0.18 8.37
N TYR A 61 14.43 -1.12 8.60
CA TYR A 61 14.48 -2.06 9.71
C TYR A 61 14.61 -3.47 9.14
N SER A 62 15.68 -4.15 9.53
CA SER A 62 15.75 -5.59 9.32
C SER A 62 14.65 -6.19 10.19
N ALA A 63 13.68 -6.85 9.57
CA ALA A 63 12.90 -7.84 10.31
C ALA A 63 13.90 -8.80 10.94
N GLY A 64 13.81 -8.98 12.26
CA GLY A 64 14.71 -9.84 13.02
C GLY A 64 14.45 -11.32 12.73
N ILE A 65 14.65 -11.73 11.48
CA ILE A 65 14.61 -13.12 11.07
C ILE A 65 16.07 -13.53 10.98
N GLU A 66 16.69 -13.77 12.14
CA GLU A 66 17.87 -14.62 12.13
C GLU A 66 17.39 -15.99 11.63
N PRO A 67 18.09 -16.61 10.66
CA PRO A 67 17.70 -17.91 10.14
C PRO A 67 18.08 -18.98 11.17
N GLU A 68 17.36 -19.02 12.29
CA GLU A 68 17.37 -20.18 13.17
C GLU A 68 16.42 -21.19 12.54
N GLU A 69 17.01 -22.33 12.16
CA GLU A 69 16.40 -23.49 11.52
C GLU A 69 14.93 -23.71 11.90
N ASP A 70 13.97 -23.50 10.99
CA ASP A 70 12.73 -24.26 10.95
C ASP A 70 11.90 -24.02 9.67
N THR A 71 11.49 -25.12 9.04
CA THR A 71 10.79 -25.18 7.74
C THR A 71 9.42 -24.47 7.73
N GLU A 72 8.91 -24.04 8.89
CA GLU A 72 7.66 -23.30 9.03
C GLU A 72 7.83 -21.80 8.78
N GLU A 73 8.99 -21.21 9.11
CA GLU A 73 9.24 -19.77 8.92
C GLU A 73 9.34 -19.39 7.44
N GLU A 74 9.94 -20.25 6.60
CA GLU A 74 9.98 -20.05 5.15
C GLU A 74 8.58 -19.99 4.54
N ARG A 75 7.63 -20.74 5.10
CA ARG A 75 6.24 -20.78 4.62
C ARG A 75 5.51 -19.49 5.00
N ILE A 76 5.74 -18.99 6.21
CA ILE A 76 5.19 -17.72 6.71
C ILE A 76 5.76 -16.54 5.90
N LEU A 77 7.07 -16.51 5.67
CA LEU A 77 7.76 -15.53 4.81
C LEU A 77 7.20 -15.52 3.39
N ASN A 78 6.95 -16.70 2.81
CA ASN A 78 6.35 -16.83 1.49
C ASN A 78 4.92 -16.27 1.45
N ILE A 79 4.11 -16.51 2.47
CA ILE A 79 2.74 -15.98 2.56
C ILE A 79 2.77 -14.44 2.67
N PHE A 80 3.66 -13.87 3.47
CA PHE A 80 3.79 -12.43 3.61
C PHE A 80 4.34 -11.75 2.37
N THR A 81 5.30 -12.39 1.69
CA THR A 81 5.80 -11.92 0.39
C THR A 81 4.68 -11.94 -0.65
N LEU A 82 3.93 -13.03 -0.71
CA LEU A 82 2.77 -13.16 -1.60
C LEU A 82 1.72 -12.09 -1.30
N PHE A 83 1.37 -11.88 -0.02
CA PHE A 83 0.45 -10.84 0.40
C PHE A 83 0.94 -9.44 -0.01
N SER A 84 2.23 -9.14 0.15
CA SER A 84 2.82 -7.85 -0.24
C SER A 84 2.73 -7.62 -1.76
N VAL A 85 2.96 -8.66 -2.57
CA VAL A 85 2.79 -8.61 -4.02
C VAL A 85 1.32 -8.39 -4.40
N PHE A 86 0.39 -9.10 -3.76
CA PHE A 86 -1.05 -8.89 -3.98
C PHE A 86 -1.48 -7.49 -3.57
N ALA A 87 -1.01 -7.02 -2.41
CA ALA A 87 -1.26 -5.68 -1.91
C ALA A 87 -0.78 -4.65 -2.92
N PHE A 88 0.40 -4.84 -3.53
CA PHE A 88 0.88 -3.96 -4.60
C PHE A 88 -0.02 -4.00 -5.84
N PHE A 89 -0.35 -5.17 -6.39
CA PHE A 89 -1.03 -5.22 -7.69
C PHE A 89 -2.53 -4.89 -7.62
N VAL A 90 -3.26 -5.38 -6.62
CA VAL A 90 -4.74 -5.37 -6.64
C VAL A 90 -5.31 -3.94 -6.57
N PRO A 91 -4.93 -3.08 -5.61
CA PRO A 91 -5.40 -1.69 -5.53
C PRO A 91 -4.98 -0.84 -6.74
N ASN A 92 -3.74 -1.01 -7.20
CA ASN A 92 -3.18 -0.29 -8.35
C ASN A 92 -3.94 -0.65 -9.64
N ALA A 93 -4.15 -1.94 -9.90
CA ALA A 93 -4.94 -2.43 -11.02
C ALA A 93 -6.42 -2.00 -10.89
N GLY A 94 -6.98 -2.05 -9.68
CA GLY A 94 -8.35 -1.63 -9.38
C GLY A 94 -8.63 -0.17 -9.78
N ILE A 95 -7.67 0.74 -9.55
CA ILE A 95 -7.78 2.13 -10.03
C ILE A 95 -7.68 2.23 -11.55
N MET A 96 -6.78 1.47 -12.18
CA MET A 96 -6.61 1.50 -13.64
C MET A 96 -7.86 1.00 -14.37
N ILE A 97 -8.42 -0.12 -13.91
CA ILE A 97 -9.60 -0.79 -14.50
C ILE A 97 -10.85 0.08 -14.41
N ARG A 98 -10.96 0.95 -13.40
CA ARG A 98 -12.06 1.92 -13.28
C ARG A 98 -12.31 2.70 -14.57
N ARG A 99 -11.26 2.99 -15.36
CA ARG A 99 -11.39 3.73 -16.63
C ARG A 99 -12.18 2.95 -17.69
N ARG A 100 -12.10 1.62 -17.68
CA ARG A 100 -12.74 0.72 -18.66
C ARG A 100 -14.20 0.40 -18.31
N ILE A 101 -14.58 0.46 -17.04
CA ILE A 101 -15.94 0.13 -16.59
C ILE A 101 -16.82 1.40 -16.59
N ARG A 102 -17.80 1.47 -17.51
CA ARG A 102 -18.68 2.65 -17.69
C ARG A 102 -20.08 2.48 -17.09
N SER A 103 -20.65 1.28 -17.16
CA SER A 103 -22.03 0.97 -16.73
C SER A 103 -22.15 0.68 -15.22
N TRP A 104 -21.21 -0.06 -14.64
CA TRP A 104 -21.27 -0.51 -13.22
C TRP A 104 -20.44 0.35 -12.26
N ARG A 105 -20.28 1.65 -12.55
CA ARG A 105 -19.34 2.53 -11.85
C ARG A 105 -19.62 2.73 -10.35
N ILE A 106 -20.88 2.77 -9.94
CA ILE A 106 -21.25 3.00 -8.52
C ILE A 106 -20.90 1.78 -7.65
N PRO A 107 -21.40 0.56 -7.93
CA PRO A 107 -21.06 -0.62 -7.14
C PRO A 107 -19.56 -0.94 -7.22
N TYR A 108 -18.93 -0.73 -8.38
CA TYR A 108 -17.47 -0.90 -8.51
C TYR A 108 -16.68 0.02 -7.58
N ASN A 109 -17.07 1.29 -7.46
CA ASN A 109 -16.36 2.23 -6.58
C ASN A 109 -16.44 1.80 -5.11
N TYR A 110 -17.59 1.31 -4.64
CA TYR A 110 -17.74 0.83 -3.26
C TYR A 110 -16.95 -0.46 -3.02
N LEU A 111 -16.98 -1.41 -3.97
CA LEU A 111 -16.22 -2.65 -3.87
C LEU A 111 -14.71 -2.39 -3.79
N ILE A 112 -14.17 -1.57 -4.68
CA ILE A 112 -12.75 -1.20 -4.65
C ILE A 112 -12.39 -0.39 -3.40
N THR A 113 -13.29 0.48 -2.92
CA THR A 113 -13.08 1.21 -1.66
C THR A 113 -12.95 0.25 -0.48
N ALA A 114 -13.87 -0.72 -0.37
CA ALA A 114 -13.83 -1.74 0.68
C ALA A 114 -12.55 -2.59 0.58
N LEU A 115 -12.16 -2.98 -0.64
CA LEU A 115 -10.95 -3.75 -0.89
C LEU A 115 -9.69 -2.95 -0.50
N ASN A 116 -9.61 -1.66 -0.83
CA ASN A 116 -8.50 -0.80 -0.43
C ASN A 116 -8.38 -0.71 1.10
N PHE A 117 -9.51 -0.56 1.80
CA PHE A 117 -9.51 -0.55 3.27
C PHE A 117 -9.13 -1.90 3.87
N LEU A 118 -9.59 -3.01 3.29
CA LEU A 118 -9.23 -4.35 3.74
C LEU A 118 -7.73 -4.60 3.60
N ILE A 119 -7.15 -4.23 2.46
CA ILE A 119 -5.70 -4.36 2.24
C ILE A 119 -4.93 -3.39 3.14
N ALA A 120 -5.40 -2.14 3.31
CA ALA A 120 -4.78 -1.20 4.23
C ALA A 120 -4.79 -1.73 5.68
N ALA A 121 -5.90 -2.31 6.13
CA ALA A 121 -6.00 -2.92 7.45
C ALA A 121 -5.06 -4.14 7.58
N GLY A 122 -4.98 -4.98 6.54
CA GLY A 122 -4.04 -6.10 6.51
C GLY A 122 -2.57 -5.64 6.54
N LEU A 123 -2.23 -4.56 5.84
CA LEU A 123 -0.90 -3.95 5.90
C LEU A 123 -0.59 -3.40 7.30
N VAL A 124 -1.53 -2.72 7.94
CA VAL A 124 -1.37 -2.21 9.31
C VAL A 124 -1.20 -3.37 10.29
N TRP A 125 -1.99 -4.44 10.15
CA TRP A 125 -1.86 -5.62 10.98
C TRP A 125 -0.49 -6.28 10.80
N TYR A 126 -0.03 -6.41 9.55
CA TYR A 126 1.31 -6.90 9.24
C TYR A 126 2.42 -6.05 9.87
N ILE A 127 2.24 -4.72 9.88
CA ILE A 127 3.17 -3.81 10.55
C ILE A 127 3.18 -4.02 12.07
N ILE A 128 2.07 -4.38 12.70
CA ILE A 128 2.02 -4.56 14.15
C ILE A 128 2.60 -5.92 14.56
N ASP A 129 2.36 -6.95 13.74
CA ASP A 129 2.76 -8.33 14.02
C ASP A 129 4.27 -8.57 13.82
N MET A 130 4.89 -7.84 12.89
CA MET A 130 6.32 -7.93 12.61
C MET A 130 7.18 -7.48 13.82
N PRO A 131 8.11 -8.32 14.31
CA PRO A 131 9.05 -7.93 15.35
C PRO A 131 10.14 -7.03 14.76
N TRP A 132 9.86 -5.72 14.71
CA TRP A 132 10.82 -4.73 14.21
C TRP A 132 12.04 -4.64 15.14
N GLN A 133 13.21 -4.98 14.62
CA GLN A 133 14.47 -4.73 15.31
C GLN A 133 15.00 -3.34 14.93
N PHE A 134 14.95 -2.42 15.90
CA PHE A 134 15.53 -1.09 15.79
C PHE A 134 17.04 -1.20 16.04
N ARG A 135 17.84 -1.11 14.97
CA ARG A 135 19.31 -0.98 15.06
C ARG A 135 19.74 0.46 15.26
#